data_AF-A0A9P7I925-F1
#
_entry.id   AF-A0A9P7I925-F1
#
_cell.length_a   1.000
_cell.length_b   1.000
_cell.length_c   1.000
_cell.angle_alpha   90.00
_cell.angle_beta   90.00
_cell.angle_gamma   90.00
#
_symmetry.space_group_name_H-M   'P 1'
#
loop_
_entity.id
_entity.type
_entity.pdbx_description
1 polymer ?
#
loop_
_entity_poly.entity_id
_entity_poly.type
_entity_poly.pdbx_seq_one_letter_code
_entity_poly.pdbx_strand_id
1 'polypeptide(L)'
;MSPAVDMSRPLSNSQSTPPPSPSAPAISNSNTLEIENVETAFAAWLVTAVKKFMENKLSGNRPASTENPEVKGEKPHASRATTLAYKHVKETWDDKTFKYKIVEDNQPSVGNLNQFIFIARDRINRRTQDKTTFIDVKSAALRDILREACCDFWGISLAGDAPSIEQNVIFHIQSFLRYRRDTIVAEQDAISHSHLNLFVDYIEAEFHLVDEELAGLIIKNKITFDLLWALFKPNEKVFTTCPGTGSPRCVLHNYCKEGEEIDRSKFIRLDTRFLGTDRKIFGEATNKIKIPHFPGARRIDFLPAYPLRYHHNYDEIFRELVKNGRRFISLHGSHHLKYQGFAFSFDDEGEIVKRHVNERIMVDPVGFREHNPGHPQPTVRNVSPIQETPGPSNWTGSFSSETVVLQDEDFLICGPTVLGFCLVGKKFLEFAVAQISDITWMPSPYDDVKIPDAQKKAI
;
A
#
# COMPACT_ATOMS: atom_id res chain seq x y z
N MET A 1 46.67 -45.33 -52.42
CA MET A 1 46.69 -46.65 -51.74
C MET A 1 45.42 -46.75 -50.92
N SER A 2 44.45 -47.51 -51.43
CA SER A 2 43.26 -48.04 -50.74
C SER A 2 43.71 -49.21 -49.82
N PRO A 3 42.88 -49.78 -48.90
CA PRO A 3 41.44 -49.88 -49.04
C PRO A 3 40.53 -49.71 -47.79
N ALA A 4 39.27 -49.48 -48.14
CA ALA A 4 38.08 -49.61 -47.33
C ALA A 4 37.72 -51.09 -47.09
N VAL A 5 37.01 -51.36 -46.00
CA VAL A 5 36.18 -52.55 -45.83
C VAL A 5 34.80 -52.11 -45.33
N ASP A 6 33.81 -52.52 -46.10
CA ASP A 6 32.37 -52.43 -45.90
C ASP A 6 31.90 -53.69 -45.15
N MET A 7 30.96 -53.56 -44.22
CA MET A 7 30.00 -54.62 -43.90
C MET A 7 28.74 -54.06 -43.24
N SER A 8 27.61 -54.68 -43.59
CA SER A 8 26.29 -54.08 -43.70
C SER A 8 25.27 -54.62 -42.68
N ARG A 9 24.28 -53.76 -42.33
CA ARG A 9 22.87 -54.01 -41.89
C ARG A 9 22.59 -54.57 -40.46
N PRO A 10 21.34 -54.46 -39.90
CA PRO A 10 20.11 -53.81 -40.40
C PRO A 10 19.41 -52.84 -39.40
N LEU A 11 18.45 -52.07 -39.95
CA LEU A 11 17.41 -51.31 -39.25
C LEU A 11 16.45 -52.22 -38.46
N SER A 12 16.19 -51.89 -37.20
CA SER A 12 15.02 -52.35 -36.45
C SER A 12 14.22 -51.14 -35.96
N ASN A 13 13.00 -51.00 -36.50
CA ASN A 13 11.96 -50.12 -36.00
C ASN A 13 11.57 -50.53 -34.58
N SER A 14 11.69 -49.60 -33.62
CA SER A 14 10.92 -49.63 -32.39
C SER A 14 10.28 -48.25 -32.21
N GLN A 15 9.01 -48.14 -32.57
CA GLN A 15 8.15 -47.03 -32.16
C GLN A 15 8.03 -47.05 -30.64
N SER A 16 8.59 -46.06 -29.96
CA SER A 16 8.26 -45.74 -28.58
C SER A 16 7.18 -44.66 -28.58
N THR A 17 5.95 -45.06 -28.33
CA THR A 17 4.85 -44.17 -27.95
C THR A 17 5.21 -43.36 -26.70
N PRO A 18 4.96 -42.04 -26.65
CA PRO A 18 5.13 -41.26 -25.44
C PRO A 18 4.06 -41.66 -24.39
N PRO A 19 4.37 -41.55 -23.08
CA PRO A 19 3.40 -41.86 -22.03
C PRO A 19 2.24 -40.85 -22.03
N PRO A 20 1.04 -41.24 -21.58
CA PRO A 20 -0.10 -40.34 -21.54
C PRO A 20 0.16 -39.20 -20.54
N SER A 21 -0.11 -37.97 -20.97
CA SER A 21 -0.05 -36.77 -20.14
C SER A 21 -1.00 -36.92 -18.93
N PRO A 22 -0.58 -36.53 -17.71
CA PRO A 22 -1.50 -36.51 -16.58
C PRO A 22 -2.58 -35.47 -16.85
N SER A 23 -3.84 -35.94 -16.78
CA SER A 23 -5.05 -35.16 -16.90
C SER A 23 -4.97 -33.90 -16.04
N ALA A 24 -5.17 -32.73 -16.65
CA ALA A 24 -5.33 -31.48 -15.93
C ALA A 24 -6.48 -31.62 -14.91
N PRO A 25 -6.28 -31.29 -13.62
CA PRO A 25 -7.39 -31.22 -12.70
C PRO A 25 -8.31 -30.09 -13.17
N ALA A 26 -9.60 -30.39 -13.30
CA ALA A 26 -10.63 -29.39 -13.48
C ALA A 26 -10.53 -28.41 -12.29
N ILE A 27 -10.04 -27.20 -12.55
CA ILE A 27 -9.99 -26.12 -11.56
C ILE A 27 -11.45 -25.78 -11.26
N SER A 28 -11.87 -26.15 -10.05
CA SER A 28 -13.23 -26.00 -9.55
C SER A 28 -13.59 -24.53 -9.35
N ASN A 29 -14.87 -24.22 -9.57
CA ASN A 29 -15.55 -22.96 -9.21
C ASN A 29 -15.47 -22.60 -7.70
N SER A 30 -14.71 -23.34 -6.89
CA SER A 30 -14.54 -23.12 -5.45
C SER A 30 -13.72 -21.88 -5.14
N ASN A 31 -12.67 -21.57 -5.92
CA ASN A 31 -11.78 -20.45 -5.62
C ASN A 31 -12.47 -19.09 -5.83
N THR A 32 -13.39 -18.99 -6.81
CA THR A 32 -14.18 -17.76 -7.03
C THR A 32 -15.16 -17.52 -5.89
N LEU A 33 -15.86 -18.56 -5.44
CA LEU A 33 -16.77 -18.49 -4.30
C LEU A 33 -16.03 -18.18 -2.98
N GLU A 34 -14.82 -18.72 -2.79
CA GLU A 34 -14.00 -18.40 -1.63
C GLU A 34 -13.52 -16.94 -1.63
N ILE A 35 -13.14 -16.38 -2.78
CA ILE A 35 -12.75 -14.97 -2.91
C ILE A 35 -13.96 -14.05 -2.66
N GLU A 36 -15.12 -14.34 -3.25
CA GLU A 36 -16.36 -13.58 -3.02
C GLU A 36 -16.80 -13.63 -1.54
N ASN A 37 -16.69 -14.80 -0.90
CA ASN A 37 -17.01 -14.96 0.51
C ASN A 37 -16.03 -14.20 1.43
N VAL A 38 -14.74 -14.17 1.11
CA VAL A 38 -13.73 -13.41 1.86
C VAL A 38 -13.95 -11.90 1.69
N GLU A 39 -14.27 -11.43 0.48
CA GLU A 39 -14.58 -10.02 0.24
C GLU A 39 -15.87 -9.58 0.95
N THR A 40 -16.90 -10.42 0.94
CA THR A 40 -18.17 -10.15 1.63
C THR A 40 -17.99 -10.15 3.14
N ALA A 41 -17.22 -11.10 3.69
CA ALA A 41 -16.89 -11.15 5.11
C ALA A 41 -16.06 -9.93 5.55
N PHE A 42 -15.10 -9.50 4.73
CA PHE A 42 -14.33 -8.28 4.99
C PHE A 42 -15.20 -7.03 4.95
N ALA A 43 -16.10 -6.91 3.97
CA ALA A 43 -17.05 -5.80 3.87
C ALA A 43 -17.98 -5.76 5.10
N ALA A 44 -18.48 -6.91 5.54
CA ALA A 44 -19.30 -7.03 6.74
C ALA A 44 -18.55 -6.63 8.02
N TRP A 45 -17.30 -7.11 8.16
CA TRP A 45 -16.42 -6.74 9.27
C TRP A 45 -16.13 -5.24 9.29
N LEU A 46 -15.81 -4.64 8.14
CA LEU A 46 -15.52 -3.21 8.01
C LEU A 46 -16.71 -2.36 8.44
N VAL A 47 -17.92 -2.65 7.95
CA VAL A 47 -19.15 -1.95 8.38
C VAL A 47 -19.36 -2.08 9.89
N THR A 48 -19.11 -3.26 10.46
CA THR A 48 -19.30 -3.51 11.89
C THR A 48 -18.28 -2.74 12.74
N ALA A 49 -17.01 -2.75 12.32
CA ALA A 49 -15.92 -2.04 12.98
C ALA A 49 -16.17 -0.52 12.99
N VAL A 50 -16.64 0.05 11.87
CA VAL A 50 -16.91 1.48 11.76
C VAL A 50 -18.16 1.89 12.53
N LYS A 51 -19.24 1.08 12.53
CA LYS A 51 -20.40 1.32 13.42
C LYS A 51 -19.99 1.37 14.88
N LYS A 52 -19.18 0.41 15.34
CA LYS A 52 -18.65 0.37 16.71
C LYS A 52 -17.79 1.60 17.04
N PHE A 53 -17.01 2.08 16.07
CA PHE A 53 -16.22 3.32 16.21
C PHE A 53 -17.11 4.57 16.35
N MET A 54 -18.19 4.67 15.57
CA MET A 54 -19.16 5.78 15.63
C MET A 54 -19.95 5.78 16.94
N GLU A 55 -20.37 4.61 17.43
CA GLU A 55 -21.05 4.46 18.73
C GLU A 55 -20.15 4.91 19.90
N ASN A 56 -18.86 4.58 19.86
CA ASN A 56 -17.87 5.02 20.85
C ASN A 56 -17.58 6.54 20.77
N LYS A 57 -17.78 7.19 19.62
CA LYS A 57 -17.67 8.65 19.45
C LYS A 57 -18.90 9.40 19.99
N LEU A 58 -20.08 8.80 19.93
CA LEU A 58 -21.34 9.39 20.43
C LEU A 58 -21.50 9.22 21.95
N SER A 59 -20.90 8.20 22.56
CA SER A 59 -20.91 8.00 24.02
C SER A 59 -19.94 8.90 24.79
N GLY A 60 -18.96 9.51 24.10
CA GLY A 60 -17.89 10.31 24.69
C GLY A 60 -17.92 11.78 24.29
N ASN A 61 -18.92 12.53 24.77
CA ASN A 61 -18.85 13.96 25.17
C ASN A 61 -20.22 14.65 25.03
N ARG A 62 -20.82 14.98 26.17
CA ARG A 62 -21.84 16.03 26.27
C ARG A 62 -21.28 17.17 27.13
N PRO A 63 -20.92 18.33 26.56
CA PRO A 63 -20.84 19.57 27.31
C PRO A 63 -22.18 20.30 27.26
N ALA A 64 -22.50 20.96 28.37
CA ALA A 64 -23.72 21.71 28.59
C ALA A 64 -23.83 22.96 27.68
N SER A 65 -25.08 23.34 27.43
CA SER A 65 -25.54 24.53 26.73
C SER A 65 -25.03 25.84 27.35
N THR A 66 -24.68 26.81 26.51
CA THR A 66 -24.67 28.23 26.89
C THR A 66 -25.13 29.07 25.70
N GLU A 67 -25.88 30.11 26.01
CA GLU A 67 -26.78 30.88 25.16
C GLU A 67 -26.09 31.71 24.05
N ASN A 68 -26.86 31.98 22.98
CA ASN A 68 -26.52 32.81 21.83
C ASN A 68 -26.17 34.27 22.20
N PRO A 69 -25.48 34.98 21.29
CA PRO A 69 -26.18 36.10 20.65
C PRO A 69 -26.16 36.06 19.12
N GLU A 70 -27.19 36.70 18.57
CA GLU A 70 -27.65 36.76 17.19
C GLU A 70 -26.57 37.00 16.12
N VAL A 71 -26.59 36.19 15.06
CA VAL A 71 -25.97 36.51 13.77
C VAL A 71 -27.05 36.52 12.68
N LYS A 72 -27.07 37.65 11.97
CA LYS A 72 -28.00 38.02 10.90
C LYS A 72 -27.98 36.99 9.76
N GLY A 73 -29.18 36.69 9.26
CA GLY A 73 -29.46 35.62 8.32
C GLY A 73 -28.66 35.63 7.02
N GLU A 74 -28.03 34.50 6.74
CA GLU A 74 -27.72 34.07 5.39
C GLU A 74 -28.93 33.31 4.80
N LYS A 75 -29.15 33.52 3.50
CA LYS A 75 -30.30 33.03 2.73
C LYS A 75 -30.30 31.49 2.63
N PRO A 76 -31.47 30.85 2.42
CA PRO A 76 -31.59 29.39 2.41
C PRO A 76 -30.71 28.76 1.32
N HIS A 77 -29.97 27.71 1.66
CA HIS A 77 -29.23 26.89 0.71
C HIS A 77 -30.15 26.45 -0.45
N ALA A 78 -29.72 26.72 -1.68
CA ALA A 78 -30.41 26.24 -2.87
C ALA A 78 -30.63 24.72 -2.81
N SER A 79 -31.83 24.26 -3.18
CA SER A 79 -32.28 22.87 -3.19
C SER A 79 -31.25 21.93 -3.83
N ARG A 80 -30.53 21.17 -3.00
CA ARG A 80 -29.46 20.25 -3.41
C ARG A 80 -29.91 18.80 -3.29
N ALA A 81 -29.47 17.95 -4.22
CA ALA A 81 -29.80 16.52 -4.27
C ALA A 81 -31.31 16.23 -4.17
N THR A 82 -32.13 17.04 -4.83
CA THR A 82 -33.58 16.90 -4.86
C THR A 82 -34.08 16.00 -5.98
N THR A 83 -33.25 15.75 -7.00
CA THR A 83 -33.57 14.89 -8.14
C THR A 83 -32.82 13.58 -8.00
N LEU A 84 -33.55 12.46 -7.95
CA LEU A 84 -33.01 11.10 -7.94
C LEU A 84 -32.48 10.71 -9.32
N ALA A 85 -31.39 11.36 -9.73
CA ALA A 85 -30.66 11.10 -10.96
C ALA A 85 -29.22 11.59 -10.80
N TYR A 86 -28.34 11.15 -11.70
CA TYR A 86 -27.00 11.71 -11.88
C TYR A 86 -26.88 12.37 -13.25
N LYS A 87 -25.87 13.22 -13.42
CA LYS A 87 -25.54 13.83 -14.71
C LYS A 87 -24.07 13.55 -15.05
N HIS A 88 -23.81 13.23 -16.31
CA HIS A 88 -22.46 13.17 -16.85
C HIS A 88 -22.10 14.51 -17.47
N VAL A 89 -20.92 15.04 -17.17
CA VAL A 89 -20.43 16.30 -17.72
C VAL A 89 -18.97 16.18 -18.12
N LYS A 90 -18.56 17.02 -19.07
CA LYS A 90 -17.17 17.12 -19.50
C LYS A 90 -16.57 18.42 -18.97
N GLU A 91 -15.34 18.37 -18.49
CA GLU A 91 -14.59 19.52 -17.99
C GLU A 91 -13.30 19.67 -18.79
N THR A 92 -13.17 20.80 -19.49
CA THR A 92 -12.03 21.10 -20.35
C THR A 92 -11.31 22.35 -19.91
N TRP A 93 -10.02 22.42 -20.20
CA TRP A 93 -9.21 23.59 -19.93
C TRP A 93 -9.60 24.75 -20.83
N ASP A 94 -9.93 25.91 -20.25
CA ASP A 94 -10.15 27.15 -20.98
C ASP A 94 -8.87 28.00 -20.92
N ASP A 95 -8.16 28.10 -22.05
CA ASP A 95 -6.92 28.89 -22.17
C ASP A 95 -7.13 30.39 -21.93
N LYS A 96 -8.35 30.92 -22.07
CA LYS A 96 -8.63 32.35 -21.83
C LYS A 96 -8.71 32.67 -20.35
N THR A 97 -9.27 31.76 -19.56
CA THR A 97 -9.47 31.97 -18.12
C THR A 97 -8.46 31.25 -17.25
N PHE A 98 -7.57 30.47 -17.87
CA PHE A 98 -6.59 29.59 -17.20
C PHE A 98 -7.24 28.73 -16.11
N LYS A 99 -8.47 28.26 -16.39
CA LYS A 99 -9.29 27.48 -15.48
C LYS A 99 -10.01 26.38 -16.25
N TYR A 100 -10.24 25.26 -15.57
CA TYR A 100 -11.13 24.22 -16.07
C TYR A 100 -12.58 24.71 -16.01
N LYS A 101 -13.35 24.44 -17.07
CA LYS A 101 -14.77 24.77 -17.16
C LYS A 101 -15.55 23.54 -17.61
N ILE A 102 -16.74 23.39 -17.02
CA ILE A 102 -17.70 22.39 -17.45
C ILE A 102 -18.27 22.82 -18.80
N VAL A 103 -18.13 21.96 -19.80
CA VAL A 103 -18.76 22.08 -21.10
C VAL A 103 -19.96 21.16 -21.09
N GLU A 104 -21.16 21.73 -21.23
CA GLU A 104 -22.36 20.94 -21.42
C GLU A 104 -22.48 20.56 -22.90
N ASP A 105 -22.50 19.27 -23.21
CA ASP A 105 -22.82 18.79 -24.55
C ASP A 105 -24.29 19.11 -24.86
N ASN A 106 -24.51 20.06 -25.79
CA ASN A 106 -25.72 20.30 -26.61
C ASN A 106 -27.12 19.96 -26.04
N GLN A 107 -27.33 20.05 -24.73
CA GLN A 107 -28.64 20.05 -24.08
C GLN A 107 -28.90 21.45 -23.50
N PRO A 108 -30.16 21.94 -23.56
CA PRO A 108 -30.51 23.27 -23.08
C PRO A 108 -30.09 23.40 -21.62
N SER A 109 -29.48 24.53 -21.26
CA SER A 109 -28.98 24.87 -19.93
C SER A 109 -29.84 24.24 -18.83
N VAL A 110 -29.44 23.07 -18.35
CA VAL A 110 -30.21 22.39 -17.30
C VAL A 110 -29.85 23.11 -16.02
N GLY A 111 -30.88 23.56 -15.32
CA GLY A 111 -30.78 24.29 -14.06
C GLY A 111 -29.81 23.64 -13.07
N ASN A 112 -29.34 24.47 -12.15
CA ASN A 112 -28.57 24.14 -10.95
C ASN A 112 -28.11 22.66 -10.84
N LEU A 113 -26.92 22.35 -11.35
CA LEU A 113 -26.28 21.02 -11.28
C LEU A 113 -26.26 20.41 -9.86
N ASN A 114 -26.43 21.23 -8.81
CA ASN A 114 -26.55 20.74 -7.45
C ASN A 114 -27.86 19.97 -7.18
N GLN A 115 -28.85 19.99 -8.08
CA GLN A 115 -30.11 19.24 -7.90
C GLN A 115 -29.94 17.72 -8.00
N PHE A 116 -28.92 17.24 -8.71
CA PHE A 116 -28.64 15.80 -8.88
C PHE A 116 -27.99 15.19 -7.63
N ILE A 117 -28.02 13.86 -7.50
CA ILE A 117 -27.41 13.14 -6.37
C ILE A 117 -25.88 13.20 -6.43
N PHE A 118 -25.33 13.01 -7.63
CA PHE A 118 -23.91 13.15 -7.93
C PHE A 118 -23.72 13.53 -9.39
N ILE A 119 -22.51 13.98 -9.73
CA ILE A 119 -22.12 14.33 -11.11
C ILE A 119 -20.87 13.52 -11.45
N ALA A 120 -20.91 12.78 -12.55
CA ALA A 120 -19.73 12.18 -13.15
C ALA A 120 -19.08 13.22 -14.07
N ARG A 121 -17.88 13.67 -13.73
CA ARG A 121 -17.16 14.75 -14.40
C ARG A 121 -15.88 14.24 -15.03
N ASP A 122 -15.86 14.19 -16.36
CA ASP A 122 -14.67 13.85 -17.13
C ASP A 122 -13.75 15.06 -17.25
N ARG A 123 -12.63 15.06 -16.52
CA ARG A 123 -11.58 16.06 -16.67
C ARG A 123 -10.55 15.59 -17.69
N ILE A 124 -10.38 16.35 -18.76
CA ILE A 124 -9.31 16.09 -19.73
C ILE A 124 -8.07 16.85 -19.32
N ASN A 125 -6.96 16.14 -19.10
CA ASN A 125 -5.68 16.75 -18.79
C ASN A 125 -5.20 17.62 -19.95
N ARG A 126 -4.91 18.90 -19.69
CA ARG A 126 -4.44 19.86 -20.71
C ARG A 126 -3.22 19.34 -21.51
N ARG A 127 -2.27 18.68 -20.84
CA ARG A 127 -0.99 18.28 -21.44
C ARG A 127 -1.07 16.92 -22.09
N THR A 128 -1.56 15.92 -21.34
CA THR A 128 -1.54 14.53 -21.80
C THR A 128 -2.76 14.16 -22.63
N GLN A 129 -3.83 14.97 -22.56
CA GLN A 129 -5.16 14.67 -23.11
C GLN A 129 -5.83 13.42 -22.49
N ASP A 130 -5.25 12.87 -21.42
CA ASP A 130 -5.85 11.76 -20.70
C ASP A 130 -7.13 12.21 -19.99
N LYS A 131 -8.14 11.34 -20.01
CA LYS A 131 -9.40 11.55 -19.32
C LYS A 131 -9.29 10.97 -17.90
N THR A 132 -9.62 11.77 -16.90
CA THR A 132 -9.83 11.32 -15.52
C THR A 132 -11.24 11.66 -15.09
N THR A 133 -12.02 10.67 -14.69
CA THR A 133 -13.39 10.88 -14.21
C THR A 133 -13.40 11.13 -12.71
N PHE A 134 -14.08 12.20 -12.30
CA PHE A 134 -14.33 12.54 -10.90
C PHE A 134 -15.82 12.44 -10.60
N ILE A 135 -16.17 11.91 -9.43
CA ILE A 135 -17.54 11.90 -8.91
C ILE A 135 -17.69 13.05 -7.92
N ASP A 136 -18.46 14.07 -8.30
CA ASP A 136 -18.82 15.18 -7.42
C ASP A 136 -20.09 14.82 -6.64
N VAL A 137 -19.94 14.52 -5.35
CA VAL A 137 -21.03 14.02 -4.50
C VAL A 137 -21.87 15.19 -3.99
N LYS A 138 -23.15 15.22 -4.36
CA LYS A 138 -24.08 16.28 -3.94
C LYS A 138 -24.99 15.81 -2.81
N SER A 139 -25.38 14.55 -2.77
CA SER A 139 -26.19 13.98 -1.68
C SER A 139 -25.39 13.86 -0.38
N ALA A 140 -25.93 14.38 0.72
CA ALA A 140 -25.32 14.27 2.05
C ALA A 140 -25.31 12.82 2.55
N ALA A 141 -26.40 12.08 2.33
CA ALA A 141 -26.50 10.66 2.66
C ALA A 141 -25.41 9.83 1.96
N LEU A 142 -25.28 9.98 0.64
CA LEU A 142 -24.25 9.27 -0.13
C LEU A 142 -22.84 9.67 0.31
N ARG A 143 -22.63 10.96 0.57
CA ARG A 143 -21.34 11.47 1.08
C ARG A 143 -20.95 10.79 2.39
N ASP A 144 -21.88 10.66 3.33
CA ASP A 144 -21.58 10.11 4.64
C ASP A 144 -21.29 8.60 4.56
N ILE A 145 -21.95 7.87 3.66
CA ILE A 145 -21.60 6.48 3.32
C ILE A 145 -20.21 6.38 2.69
N LEU A 146 -19.86 7.27 1.77
CA LEU A 146 -18.53 7.28 1.13
C LEU A 146 -17.42 7.67 2.12
N ARG A 147 -17.71 8.55 3.10
CA ARG A 147 -16.80 8.85 4.21
C ARG A 147 -16.54 7.63 5.09
N GLU A 148 -17.57 6.82 5.32
CA GLU A 148 -17.46 5.54 6.01
C GLU A 148 -16.55 4.58 5.21
N ALA A 149 -16.80 4.43 3.91
CA ALA A 149 -16.08 3.51 3.05
C ALA A 149 -14.58 3.87 2.88
N CYS A 150 -14.28 5.17 2.81
CA CYS A 150 -12.95 5.68 2.53
C CYS A 150 -12.22 6.21 3.79
N CYS A 151 -12.71 5.91 5.01
CA CYS A 151 -12.18 6.52 6.24
C CYS A 151 -10.67 6.29 6.43
N ASP A 152 -10.19 5.13 5.99
CA ASP A 152 -8.79 4.72 6.15
C ASP A 152 -7.95 4.94 4.88
N PHE A 153 -8.52 5.53 3.83
CA PHE A 153 -7.82 5.71 2.56
C PHE A 153 -6.90 6.94 2.63
N TRP A 154 -5.59 6.67 2.63
CA TRP A 154 -4.61 7.74 2.75
C TRP A 154 -4.58 8.63 1.50
N GLY A 155 -4.67 9.95 1.70
CA GLY A 155 -4.59 10.95 0.63
C GLY A 155 -5.92 11.28 -0.04
N ILE A 156 -7.03 10.69 0.42
CA ILE A 156 -8.38 11.03 0.00
C ILE A 156 -9.08 11.75 1.16
N SER A 157 -9.65 12.91 0.91
CA SER A 157 -10.41 13.66 1.91
C SER A 157 -11.80 13.99 1.39
N LEU A 158 -12.80 13.48 2.09
CA LEU A 158 -14.22 13.74 1.82
C LEU A 158 -14.84 14.69 2.86
N ALA A 159 -14.02 15.43 3.61
CA ALA A 159 -14.46 16.29 4.71
C ALA A 159 -15.31 17.49 4.26
N GLY A 160 -15.16 17.93 3.01
CA GLY A 160 -15.97 19.00 2.44
C GLY A 160 -17.46 18.64 2.33
N ASP A 161 -18.31 19.66 2.25
CA ASP A 161 -19.76 19.48 2.16
C ASP A 161 -20.19 18.87 0.80
N ALA A 162 -19.48 19.18 -0.28
CA ALA A 162 -19.62 18.59 -1.62
C ALA A 162 -18.30 18.02 -2.11
N PRO A 163 -17.86 16.86 -1.60
CA PRO A 163 -16.55 16.34 -1.96
C PRO A 163 -16.53 15.79 -3.39
N SER A 164 -15.33 15.74 -3.95
CA SER A 164 -15.04 15.17 -5.25
C SER A 164 -14.02 14.04 -5.08
N ILE A 165 -14.30 12.89 -5.67
CA ILE A 165 -13.45 11.69 -5.57
C ILE A 165 -13.20 11.14 -6.97
N GLU A 166 -11.99 10.63 -7.23
CA GLU A 166 -11.67 9.99 -8.51
C GLU A 166 -12.43 8.65 -8.63
N GLN A 167 -13.00 8.37 -9.81
CA GLN A 167 -13.82 7.18 -10.05
C GLN A 167 -13.06 5.89 -9.73
N ASN A 168 -11.77 5.81 -10.10
CA ASN A 168 -10.92 4.64 -9.84
C ASN A 168 -10.75 4.31 -8.35
N VAL A 169 -10.88 5.29 -7.45
CA VAL A 169 -10.86 5.03 -6.01
C VAL A 169 -12.13 4.28 -5.57
N ILE A 170 -13.26 4.60 -6.20
CA ILE A 170 -14.57 4.00 -5.88
C ILE A 170 -14.60 2.52 -6.26
N PHE A 171 -13.87 2.12 -7.30
CA PHE A 171 -13.67 0.72 -7.67
C PHE A 171 -13.29 -0.18 -6.48
N HIS A 172 -12.44 0.33 -5.59
CA HIS A 172 -11.92 -0.44 -4.45
C HIS A 172 -12.89 -0.58 -3.26
N ILE A 173 -14.02 0.14 -3.28
CA ILE A 173 -15.06 0.09 -2.24
C ILE A 173 -16.38 -0.51 -2.76
N GLN A 174 -16.41 -1.06 -3.98
CA GLN A 174 -17.61 -1.67 -4.57
C GLN A 174 -18.25 -2.73 -3.67
N SER A 175 -17.46 -3.66 -3.13
CA SER A 175 -17.97 -4.72 -2.24
C SER A 175 -18.57 -4.14 -0.95
N PHE A 176 -17.99 -3.05 -0.42
CA PHE A 176 -18.57 -2.32 0.72
C PHE A 176 -19.90 -1.67 0.36
N LEU A 177 -19.99 -1.02 -0.80
CA LEU A 177 -21.21 -0.35 -1.26
C LEU A 177 -22.35 -1.35 -1.53
N ARG A 178 -22.05 -2.50 -2.16
CA ARG A 178 -22.99 -3.62 -2.35
C ARG A 178 -23.50 -4.16 -1.01
N TYR A 179 -22.59 -4.47 -0.09
CA TYR A 179 -22.98 -4.93 1.23
C TYR A 179 -23.84 -3.90 1.99
N ARG A 180 -23.49 -2.62 1.90
CA ARG A 180 -24.25 -1.53 2.53
C ARG A 180 -25.64 -1.38 1.90
N ARG A 181 -25.75 -1.55 0.57
CA ARG A 181 -27.02 -1.59 -0.16
C ARG A 181 -27.92 -2.68 0.40
N ASP A 182 -27.39 -3.89 0.53
CA ASP A 182 -28.17 -5.08 0.89
C ASP A 182 -28.54 -5.12 2.38
N THR A 183 -27.83 -4.36 3.24
CA THR A 183 -28.06 -4.33 4.69
C THR A 183 -28.88 -3.14 5.19
N ILE A 184 -29.09 -2.10 4.37
CA ILE A 184 -29.96 -0.99 4.75
C ILE A 184 -31.41 -1.46 4.70
N VAL A 185 -32.07 -1.45 5.87
CA VAL A 185 -33.52 -1.64 5.96
C VAL A 185 -34.19 -0.41 5.36
N ALA A 186 -34.83 -0.57 4.19
CA ALA A 186 -35.44 0.52 3.42
C ALA A 186 -36.47 1.35 4.23
N GLU A 187 -37.05 0.77 5.28
CA GLU A 187 -38.05 1.41 6.13
C GLU A 187 -37.47 2.47 7.09
N GLN A 188 -36.17 2.37 7.44
CA GLN A 188 -35.54 3.28 8.40
C GLN A 188 -34.88 4.50 7.74
N ASP A 189 -34.38 4.34 6.50
CA ASP A 189 -33.70 5.41 5.75
C ASP A 189 -33.86 5.23 4.23
N ALA A 190 -35.10 5.38 3.75
CA ALA A 190 -35.48 5.20 2.34
C ALA A 190 -34.72 6.13 1.39
N ILE A 191 -34.34 7.33 1.85
CA ILE A 191 -33.63 8.32 1.04
C ILE A 191 -32.18 7.87 0.82
N SER A 192 -31.47 7.49 1.89
CA SER A 192 -30.10 6.96 1.75
C SER A 192 -30.06 5.69 0.92
N HIS A 193 -31.05 4.80 1.09
CA HIS A 193 -31.15 3.57 0.30
C HIS A 193 -31.33 3.88 -1.19
N SER A 194 -32.24 4.78 -1.55
CA SER A 194 -32.49 5.17 -2.96
C SER A 194 -31.27 5.83 -3.60
N HIS A 195 -30.60 6.73 -2.87
CA HIS A 195 -29.36 7.39 -3.35
C HIS A 195 -28.22 6.40 -3.53
N LEU A 196 -28.07 5.45 -2.60
CA LEU A 196 -27.05 4.40 -2.67
C LEU A 196 -27.32 3.45 -3.84
N ASN A 197 -28.57 3.00 -4.03
CA ASN A 197 -28.96 2.12 -5.14
C ASN A 197 -28.57 2.74 -6.48
N LEU A 198 -28.99 3.98 -6.73
CA LEU A 198 -28.63 4.71 -7.95
C LEU A 198 -27.11 4.78 -8.18
N PHE A 199 -26.35 4.98 -7.10
CA PHE A 199 -24.90 5.07 -7.19
C PHE A 199 -24.24 3.70 -7.44
N VAL A 200 -24.70 2.65 -6.76
CA VAL A 200 -24.20 1.29 -6.97
C VAL A 200 -24.48 0.83 -8.40
N ASP A 201 -25.70 1.03 -8.91
CA ASP A 201 -26.06 0.65 -10.28
C ASP A 201 -25.17 1.36 -11.32
N TYR A 202 -24.87 2.65 -11.11
CA TYR A 202 -23.93 3.40 -11.94
C TYR A 202 -22.51 2.80 -11.91
N ILE A 203 -21.99 2.54 -10.71
CA ILE A 203 -20.62 2.04 -10.53
C ILE A 203 -20.47 0.62 -11.11
N GLU A 204 -21.46 -0.25 -10.90
CA GLU A 204 -21.47 -1.61 -11.47
C GLU A 204 -21.50 -1.58 -13.00
N ALA A 205 -22.30 -0.70 -13.60
CA ALA A 205 -22.35 -0.54 -15.05
C ALA A 205 -21.01 -0.03 -15.62
N GLU A 206 -20.38 0.93 -14.95
CA GLU A 206 -19.11 1.54 -15.39
C GLU A 206 -17.93 0.57 -15.29
N PHE A 207 -17.87 -0.25 -14.24
CA PHE A 207 -16.73 -1.13 -14.00
C PHE A 207 -16.93 -2.58 -14.45
N HIS A 208 -18.09 -2.97 -14.96
CA HIS A 208 -18.36 -4.34 -15.41
C HIS A 208 -17.24 -4.92 -16.29
N LEU A 209 -16.81 -4.19 -17.33
CA LEU A 209 -15.75 -4.67 -18.23
C LEU A 209 -14.38 -4.77 -17.55
N VAL A 210 -14.10 -3.83 -16.63
CA VAL A 210 -12.85 -3.83 -15.85
C VAL A 210 -12.83 -5.02 -14.90
N ASP A 211 -13.94 -5.29 -14.21
CA ASP A 211 -14.10 -6.44 -13.31
C ASP A 211 -13.91 -7.77 -14.07
N GLU A 212 -14.55 -7.91 -15.25
CA GLU A 212 -14.45 -9.12 -16.08
C GLU A 212 -13.02 -9.35 -16.57
N GLU A 213 -12.36 -8.31 -17.09
CA GLU A 213 -10.98 -8.40 -17.57
C GLU A 213 -10.01 -8.70 -16.41
N LEU A 214 -10.15 -7.98 -15.29
CA LEU A 214 -9.32 -8.17 -14.11
C LEU A 214 -9.48 -9.59 -13.57
N ALA A 215 -10.70 -10.08 -13.38
CA ALA A 215 -10.96 -11.44 -12.91
C ALA A 215 -10.30 -12.49 -13.84
N GLY A 216 -10.44 -12.33 -15.15
CA GLY A 216 -9.84 -13.22 -16.15
C GLY A 216 -8.30 -13.24 -16.10
N LEU A 217 -7.66 -12.13 -15.71
CA LEU A 217 -6.22 -12.01 -15.53
C LEU A 217 -5.74 -12.56 -14.18
N ILE A 218 -6.44 -12.24 -13.09
CA ILE A 218 -6.11 -12.67 -11.73
C ILE A 218 -6.15 -14.20 -11.61
N ILE A 219 -7.13 -14.87 -12.22
CA ILE A 219 -7.22 -16.35 -12.25
C ILE A 219 -5.95 -16.98 -12.83
N LYS A 220 -5.28 -16.28 -13.76
CA LYS A 220 -4.04 -16.74 -14.42
C LYS A 220 -2.77 -16.21 -13.72
N ASN A 221 -2.90 -15.57 -12.55
CA ASN A 221 -1.85 -14.85 -11.85
C ASN A 221 -1.12 -13.82 -12.74
N LYS A 222 -1.88 -13.10 -13.58
CA LYS A 222 -1.38 -12.09 -14.51
C LYS A 222 -2.05 -10.74 -14.29
N ILE A 223 -1.44 -9.70 -14.84
CA ILE A 223 -2.00 -8.34 -14.89
C ILE A 223 -1.44 -7.60 -16.13
N THR A 224 -2.19 -6.63 -16.65
CA THR A 224 -1.74 -5.68 -17.68
C THR A 224 -1.30 -4.37 -17.03
N PHE A 225 -0.52 -3.55 -17.74
CA PHE A 225 -0.07 -2.26 -17.18
C PHE A 225 -1.26 -1.34 -16.86
N ASP A 226 -2.26 -1.29 -17.75
CA ASP A 226 -3.43 -0.42 -17.63
C ASP A 226 -4.36 -0.78 -16.46
N LEU A 227 -4.29 -2.03 -15.97
CA LEU A 227 -5.10 -2.51 -14.84
C LEU A 227 -4.33 -2.54 -13.51
N LEU A 228 -3.08 -2.02 -13.46
CA LEU A 228 -2.31 -1.99 -12.21
C LEU A 228 -3.01 -1.16 -11.13
N TRP A 229 -3.69 -0.06 -11.48
CA TRP A 229 -4.42 0.74 -10.50
C TRP A 229 -5.52 -0.08 -9.80
N ALA A 230 -6.16 -1.01 -10.52
CA ALA A 230 -7.20 -1.88 -9.98
C ALA A 230 -6.63 -3.02 -9.12
N LEU A 231 -5.41 -3.48 -9.41
CA LEU A 231 -4.69 -4.51 -8.64
C LEU A 231 -4.34 -4.03 -7.21
N PHE A 232 -3.92 -2.77 -7.06
CA PHE A 232 -3.46 -2.24 -5.77
C PHE A 232 -4.59 -1.54 -5.01
N LYS A 233 -5.29 -2.30 -4.17
CA LYS A 233 -6.26 -1.73 -3.23
C LYS A 233 -5.55 -0.80 -2.23
N PRO A 234 -6.15 0.35 -1.85
CA PRO A 234 -5.66 1.14 -0.74
C PRO A 234 -5.52 0.30 0.54
N ASN A 235 -4.45 0.53 1.30
CA ASN A 235 -4.04 -0.23 2.48
C ASN A 235 -3.66 -1.70 2.23
N GLU A 236 -3.56 -2.13 0.97
CA GLU A 236 -3.08 -3.48 0.65
C GLU A 236 -1.62 -3.66 1.08
N LYS A 237 -1.31 -4.84 1.64
CA LYS A 237 0.06 -5.27 1.93
C LYS A 237 0.77 -5.56 0.61
N VAL A 238 1.84 -4.84 0.33
CA VAL A 238 2.61 -4.94 -0.92
C VAL A 238 4.00 -5.48 -0.62
N PHE A 239 4.33 -6.60 -1.26
CA PHE A 239 5.67 -7.14 -1.27
C PHE A 239 6.58 -6.32 -2.20
N THR A 240 7.81 -6.09 -1.76
CA THR A 240 8.91 -5.58 -2.59
C THR A 240 10.24 -5.92 -1.93
N THR A 241 11.35 -5.46 -2.49
CA THR A 241 12.70 -5.67 -1.94
C THR A 241 13.38 -4.34 -1.65
N CYS A 242 14.24 -4.31 -0.64
CA CYS A 242 15.10 -3.15 -0.41
C CYS A 242 16.05 -2.95 -1.61
N PRO A 243 16.05 -1.77 -2.26
CA PRO A 243 16.90 -1.55 -3.44
C PRO A 243 18.39 -1.78 -3.18
N GLY A 244 18.87 -1.44 -1.97
CA GLY A 244 20.27 -1.57 -1.58
C GLY A 244 20.69 -2.99 -1.20
N THR A 245 19.96 -3.65 -0.31
CA THR A 245 20.35 -4.96 0.22
C THR A 245 19.72 -6.15 -0.52
N GLY A 246 18.65 -5.92 -1.28
CA GLY A 246 17.81 -6.97 -1.87
C GLY A 246 16.91 -7.70 -0.86
N SER A 247 16.95 -7.32 0.42
CA SER A 247 16.15 -7.98 1.46
C SER A 247 14.65 -7.80 1.23
N PRO A 248 13.84 -8.82 1.50
CA PRO A 248 12.39 -8.71 1.38
C PRO A 248 11.84 -7.67 2.36
N ARG A 249 10.80 -6.96 1.94
CA ARG A 249 10.07 -6.00 2.76
C ARG A 249 8.59 -6.00 2.37
N CYS A 250 7.73 -5.68 3.32
CA CYS A 250 6.33 -5.37 3.06
C CYS A 250 6.04 -3.91 3.40
N VAL A 251 5.17 -3.29 2.62
CA VAL A 251 4.67 -1.92 2.82
C VAL A 251 3.16 -1.89 2.65
N LEU A 252 2.51 -0.84 3.13
CA LEU A 252 1.09 -0.59 2.84
C LEU A 252 0.97 0.35 1.64
N HIS A 253 0.10 0.00 0.70
CA HIS A 253 -0.25 0.86 -0.42
C HIS A 253 -1.12 2.04 0.03
N ASN A 254 -0.83 3.25 -0.46
CA ASN A 254 -1.68 4.43 -0.26
C ASN A 254 -2.52 4.69 -1.52
N TYR A 255 -1.86 5.06 -2.61
CA TYR A 255 -2.48 5.32 -3.90
C TYR A 255 -1.46 5.19 -5.05
N CYS A 256 -1.96 5.05 -6.28
CA CYS A 256 -1.15 5.00 -7.51
C CYS A 256 -1.20 6.34 -8.25
N LYS A 257 -0.11 6.70 -8.93
CA LYS A 257 -0.08 7.79 -9.93
C LYS A 257 0.71 7.37 -11.16
N GLU A 258 0.17 7.64 -12.33
CA GLU A 258 0.96 7.58 -13.56
C GLU A 258 2.02 8.68 -13.58
N GLY A 259 3.17 8.34 -14.15
CA GLY A 259 4.31 9.23 -14.32
C GLY A 259 5.04 8.92 -15.62
N GLU A 260 5.85 9.88 -16.02
CA GLU A 260 6.67 9.82 -17.22
C GLU A 260 8.08 10.31 -16.87
N GLU A 261 9.10 9.55 -17.28
CA GLU A 261 10.51 9.90 -17.15
C GLU A 261 10.93 10.93 -18.21
N ILE A 262 12.16 11.47 -18.09
CA ILE A 262 12.72 12.43 -19.05
C ILE A 262 12.79 11.84 -20.47
N ASP A 263 13.03 10.54 -20.60
CA ASP A 263 13.08 9.80 -21.86
C ASP A 263 11.70 9.42 -22.42
N ARG A 264 10.62 9.91 -21.79
CA ARG A 264 9.22 9.60 -22.09
C ARG A 264 8.77 8.17 -21.77
N SER A 265 9.56 7.42 -21.02
CA SER A 265 9.12 6.11 -20.53
C SER A 265 8.05 6.29 -19.45
N LYS A 266 6.90 5.61 -19.65
CA LYS A 266 5.79 5.62 -18.70
C LYS A 266 6.06 4.69 -17.52
N PHE A 267 5.57 5.05 -16.35
CA PHE A 267 5.58 4.20 -15.16
C PHE A 267 4.37 4.48 -14.28
N ILE A 268 4.00 3.51 -13.45
CA ILE A 268 3.10 3.74 -12.33
C ILE A 268 3.93 3.87 -11.06
N ARG A 269 3.70 4.96 -10.33
CA ARG A 269 4.28 5.22 -9.01
C ARG A 269 3.31 4.76 -7.94
N LEU A 270 3.74 3.81 -7.13
CA LEU A 270 3.07 3.45 -5.89
C LEU A 270 3.58 4.36 -4.79
N ASP A 271 2.69 5.16 -4.21
CA ASP A 271 2.98 5.83 -2.94
C ASP A 271 2.59 4.85 -1.81
N THR A 272 3.55 4.57 -0.93
CA THR A 272 3.44 3.52 0.10
C THR A 272 3.87 4.04 1.45
N ARG A 273 3.49 3.33 2.52
CA ARG A 273 3.94 3.62 3.89
C ARG A 273 4.42 2.36 4.60
N PHE A 274 5.28 2.55 5.59
CA PHE A 274 5.89 1.48 6.37
C PHE A 274 6.26 2.02 7.76
N LEU A 275 6.50 1.14 8.73
CA LEU A 275 6.95 1.55 10.06
C LEU A 275 8.47 1.65 10.11
N GLY A 276 8.96 2.82 10.48
CA GLY A 276 10.38 3.11 10.56
C GLY A 276 10.71 3.97 11.77
N THR A 277 11.97 4.36 11.88
CA THR A 277 12.42 5.30 12.92
C THR A 277 13.24 6.41 12.30
N ASP A 278 13.02 7.64 12.76
CA ASP A 278 13.90 8.78 12.47
C ASP A 278 14.95 8.98 13.58
N ARG A 279 14.97 8.05 14.56
CA ARG A 279 15.80 7.98 15.78
C ARG A 279 15.27 8.76 16.99
N LYS A 280 14.27 9.62 16.82
CA LYS A 280 13.55 10.26 17.93
C LYS A 280 12.23 9.57 18.20
N ILE A 281 11.58 9.17 17.11
CA ILE A 281 10.28 8.55 17.12
C ILE A 281 10.29 7.30 16.24
N PHE A 282 9.51 6.32 16.66
CA PHE A 282 9.09 5.22 15.82
C PHE A 282 7.71 5.57 15.28
N GLY A 283 7.50 5.38 13.99
CA GLY A 283 6.23 5.75 13.37
C GLY A 283 6.20 5.48 11.87
N GLU A 284 5.19 6.05 11.22
CA GLU A 284 4.98 5.83 9.79
C GLU A 284 5.92 6.69 8.95
N ALA A 285 6.66 6.00 8.08
CA ALA A 285 7.45 6.57 7.00
C ALA A 285 6.76 6.33 5.66
N THR A 286 7.00 7.20 4.68
CA THR A 286 6.50 7.01 3.31
C THR A 286 7.63 6.61 2.37
N ASN A 287 7.32 5.77 1.38
CA ASN A 287 8.23 5.41 0.30
C ASN A 287 7.50 5.40 -1.04
N LYS A 288 8.25 5.60 -2.13
CA LYS A 288 7.75 5.56 -3.50
C LYS A 288 8.39 4.38 -4.23
N ILE A 289 7.57 3.60 -4.93
CA ILE A 289 8.04 2.48 -5.75
C ILE A 289 7.58 2.72 -7.19
N LYS A 290 8.48 2.54 -8.15
CA LYS A 290 8.15 2.67 -9.58
C LYS A 290 7.93 1.27 -10.18
N ILE A 291 6.82 1.11 -10.89
CA ILE A 291 6.59 -0.03 -11.80
C ILE A 291 6.72 0.51 -13.22
N PRO A 292 7.83 0.19 -13.94
CA PRO A 292 7.99 0.60 -15.32
C PRO A 292 6.91 0.01 -16.22
N HIS A 293 6.56 0.72 -17.29
CA HIS A 293 5.67 0.20 -18.31
C HIS A 293 6.13 -1.16 -18.86
N PHE A 294 5.16 -2.04 -19.10
CA PHE A 294 5.40 -3.31 -19.77
C PHE A 294 4.29 -3.65 -20.76
N PRO A 295 4.64 -4.26 -21.91
CA PRO A 295 3.64 -4.64 -22.90
C PRO A 295 2.90 -5.91 -22.49
N GLY A 296 1.59 -5.92 -22.72
CA GLY A 296 0.73 -7.11 -22.56
C GLY A 296 0.58 -7.59 -21.12
N ALA A 297 0.10 -8.82 -20.96
CA ALA A 297 -0.13 -9.43 -19.66
C ALA A 297 1.16 -10.03 -19.08
N ARG A 298 1.55 -9.60 -17.89
CA ARG A 298 2.71 -10.07 -17.13
C ARG A 298 2.26 -10.79 -15.86
N ARG A 299 3.06 -11.74 -15.37
CA ARG A 299 2.81 -12.36 -14.07
C ARG A 299 2.90 -11.34 -12.93
N ILE A 300 1.98 -11.42 -11.97
CA ILE A 300 1.92 -10.46 -10.85
C ILE A 300 3.19 -10.54 -10.00
N ASP A 301 3.67 -11.75 -9.71
CA ASP A 301 4.86 -12.02 -8.90
C ASP A 301 6.19 -11.62 -9.57
N PHE A 302 6.17 -11.18 -10.83
CA PHE A 302 7.35 -10.69 -11.56
C PHE A 302 7.44 -9.15 -11.56
N LEU A 303 6.47 -8.47 -10.97
CA LEU A 303 6.53 -7.02 -10.79
C LEU A 303 7.53 -6.66 -9.67
N PRO A 304 8.17 -5.47 -9.74
CA PRO A 304 9.08 -5.02 -8.67
C PRO A 304 8.36 -4.77 -7.34
N ALA A 305 7.04 -4.60 -7.39
CA ALA A 305 6.16 -4.62 -6.23
C ALA A 305 4.79 -5.18 -6.63
N TYR A 306 4.17 -5.96 -5.75
CA TYR A 306 2.86 -6.57 -5.99
C TYR A 306 2.15 -6.90 -4.65
N PRO A 307 0.81 -7.09 -4.64
CA PRO A 307 0.11 -7.46 -3.41
C PRO A 307 0.65 -8.77 -2.84
N LEU A 308 1.02 -8.74 -1.55
CA LEU A 308 1.74 -9.82 -0.86
C LEU A 308 1.04 -11.18 -1.00
N ARG A 309 -0.29 -11.20 -1.05
CA ARG A 309 -1.11 -12.41 -1.24
C ARG A 309 -0.79 -13.21 -2.51
N TYR A 310 -0.20 -12.59 -3.53
CA TYR A 310 0.22 -13.26 -4.76
C TYR A 310 1.66 -13.83 -4.69
N HIS A 311 2.33 -13.71 -3.54
CA HIS A 311 3.66 -14.29 -3.34
C HIS A 311 3.55 -15.83 -3.25
N HIS A 312 4.36 -16.54 -4.04
CA HIS A 312 4.28 -18.01 -4.16
C HIS A 312 4.44 -18.75 -2.82
N ASN A 313 5.26 -18.22 -1.91
CA ASN A 313 5.46 -18.72 -0.55
C ASN A 313 4.91 -17.76 0.52
N TYR A 314 3.63 -17.36 0.41
CA TYR A 314 3.01 -16.37 1.30
C TYR A 314 3.28 -16.61 2.79
N ASP A 315 3.05 -17.83 3.30
CA ASP A 315 3.19 -18.14 4.73
C ASP A 315 4.64 -18.08 5.23
N GLU A 316 5.60 -18.39 4.36
CA GLU A 316 7.02 -18.32 4.70
C GLU A 316 7.49 -16.87 4.73
N ILE A 317 7.18 -16.10 3.68
CA ILE A 317 7.60 -14.71 3.59
C ILE A 317 6.92 -13.84 4.65
N PHE A 318 5.66 -14.13 4.98
CA PHE A 318 4.94 -13.45 6.06
C PHE A 318 5.66 -13.65 7.41
N ARG A 319 5.97 -14.91 7.77
CA ARG A 319 6.70 -15.21 9.02
C ARG A 319 8.10 -14.61 9.03
N GLU A 320 8.81 -14.62 7.90
CA GLU A 320 10.13 -14.01 7.79
C GLU A 320 10.07 -12.50 8.02
N LEU A 321 9.12 -11.82 7.38
CA LEU A 321 8.93 -10.38 7.51
C LEU A 321 8.54 -9.98 8.94
N VAL A 322 7.62 -10.71 9.58
CA VAL A 322 7.25 -10.49 11.00
C VAL A 322 8.47 -10.68 11.91
N LYS A 323 9.25 -11.75 11.70
CA LYS A 323 10.50 -12.00 12.45
C LYS A 323 11.49 -10.84 12.25
N ASN A 324 11.65 -10.37 11.01
CA ASN A 324 12.53 -9.24 10.69
C ASN A 324 12.04 -7.95 11.35
N GLY A 325 10.72 -7.71 11.39
CA GLY A 325 10.15 -6.56 12.09
C GLY A 325 10.39 -6.59 13.60
N ARG A 326 10.21 -7.75 14.24
CA ARG A 326 10.55 -7.93 15.65
C ARG A 326 12.05 -7.67 15.90
N ARG A 327 12.91 -8.17 15.01
CA ARG A 327 14.36 -7.93 15.09
C ARG A 327 14.68 -6.44 14.91
N PHE A 328 14.05 -5.75 13.97
CA PHE A 328 14.21 -4.31 13.74
C PHE A 328 13.93 -3.51 15.03
N ILE A 329 12.82 -3.79 15.71
CA ILE A 329 12.48 -3.15 16.99
C ILE A 329 13.51 -3.49 18.08
N SER A 330 13.96 -4.75 18.16
CA SER A 330 14.98 -5.15 19.15
C SER A 330 16.34 -4.46 18.97
N LEU A 331 16.63 -3.98 17.74
CA LEU A 331 17.86 -3.29 17.39
C LEU A 331 17.78 -1.78 17.64
N HIS A 332 16.72 -1.30 18.29
CA HIS A 332 16.63 0.08 18.74
C HIS A 332 17.78 0.40 19.72
N GLY A 333 18.43 1.55 19.54
CA GLY A 333 19.61 1.95 20.30
C GLY A 333 20.93 1.50 19.65
N SER A 334 21.95 1.30 20.48
CA SER A 334 23.31 0.99 20.03
C SER A 334 23.68 -0.46 20.36
N HIS A 335 24.15 -1.22 19.37
CA HIS A 335 24.46 -2.65 19.51
C HIS A 335 25.76 -3.03 18.79
N HIS A 336 26.61 -3.81 19.46
CA HIS A 336 27.81 -4.41 18.85
C HIS A 336 27.49 -5.83 18.36
N LEU A 337 27.44 -6.00 17.04
CA LEU A 337 26.91 -7.20 16.39
C LEU A 337 27.81 -7.68 15.26
N LYS A 338 27.45 -8.80 14.63
CA LYS A 338 28.08 -9.30 13.40
C LYS A 338 27.12 -9.12 12.22
N TYR A 339 27.68 -8.85 11.05
CA TYR A 339 26.94 -8.75 9.81
C TYR A 339 27.58 -9.56 8.69
N GLN A 340 26.75 -10.23 7.88
CA GLN A 340 27.19 -10.93 6.68
C GLN A 340 26.17 -10.76 5.55
N GLY A 341 26.46 -9.89 4.58
CA GLY A 341 25.59 -9.69 3.42
C GLY A 341 25.87 -8.39 2.68
N PHE A 342 24.94 -7.99 1.80
CA PHE A 342 25.03 -6.68 1.13
C PHE A 342 24.52 -5.57 2.04
N ALA A 343 25.35 -4.58 2.31
CA ALA A 343 24.99 -3.31 2.92
C ALA A 343 25.14 -2.19 1.86
N PHE A 344 24.62 -1.01 2.12
CA PHE A 344 24.75 0.09 1.14
C PHE A 344 24.91 1.46 1.80
N SER A 345 25.41 2.42 1.03
CA SER A 345 25.34 3.84 1.33
C SER A 345 24.80 4.58 0.11
N PHE A 346 24.62 5.89 0.23
CA PHE A 346 24.40 6.77 -0.92
C PHE A 346 25.72 7.48 -1.29
N ASP A 347 25.93 7.77 -2.56
CA ASP A 347 26.98 8.69 -3.01
C ASP A 347 26.48 10.16 -3.00
N ASP A 348 27.33 11.08 -3.46
CA ASP A 348 27.04 12.51 -3.46
C ASP A 348 25.90 12.88 -4.44
N GLU A 349 25.66 12.03 -5.44
CA GLU A 349 24.55 12.12 -6.39
C GLU A 349 23.24 11.52 -5.82
N GLY A 350 23.30 10.83 -4.69
CA GLY A 350 22.16 10.17 -4.05
C GLY A 350 21.85 8.78 -4.60
N GLU A 351 22.76 8.18 -5.37
CA GLU A 351 22.66 6.83 -5.90
C GLU A 351 23.18 5.78 -4.92
N ILE A 352 22.63 4.56 -5.04
CA ILE A 352 22.92 3.49 -4.08
C ILE A 352 24.25 2.81 -4.41
N VAL A 353 25.18 2.85 -3.45
CA VAL A 353 26.46 2.15 -3.52
C VAL A 353 26.44 0.91 -2.63
N LYS A 354 26.31 -0.26 -3.25
CA LYS A 354 26.27 -1.58 -2.58
C LYS A 354 27.65 -2.09 -2.23
N ARG A 355 27.79 -2.73 -1.06
CA ARG A 355 29.03 -3.36 -0.58
C ARG A 355 28.71 -4.67 0.12
N HIS A 356 29.45 -5.72 -0.22
CA HIS A 356 29.40 -6.96 0.55
C HIS A 356 30.24 -6.79 1.82
N VAL A 357 29.65 -7.09 2.97
CA VAL A 357 30.24 -6.90 4.30
C VAL A 357 30.19 -8.24 5.04
N ASN A 358 31.30 -8.64 5.66
CA ASN A 358 31.40 -9.83 6.52
C ASN A 358 32.33 -9.52 7.69
N GLU A 359 31.82 -8.79 8.67
CA GLU A 359 32.61 -8.30 9.82
C GLU A 359 31.71 -7.97 11.02
N ARG A 360 32.35 -7.51 12.10
CA ARG A 360 31.65 -6.90 13.23
C ARG A 360 31.24 -5.48 12.88
N ILE A 361 30.03 -5.12 13.29
CA ILE A 361 29.44 -3.81 13.05
C ILE A 361 28.95 -3.22 14.37
N MET A 362 28.89 -1.90 14.40
CA MET A 362 28.11 -1.17 15.40
C MET A 362 26.80 -0.74 14.74
N VAL A 363 25.66 -1.27 15.18
CA VAL A 363 24.37 -0.62 14.91
C VAL A 363 24.34 0.59 15.83
N ASP A 364 24.41 1.78 15.25
CA ASP A 364 24.37 3.05 15.98
C ASP A 364 23.77 4.12 15.07
N PRO A 365 22.43 4.21 15.05
CA PRO A 365 21.76 5.19 14.23
C PRO A 365 22.12 6.63 14.62
N VAL A 366 22.41 6.93 15.90
CA VAL A 366 22.73 8.28 16.35
C VAL A 366 24.11 8.68 15.82
N GLY A 367 25.14 7.89 16.11
CA GLY A 367 26.49 8.13 15.63
C GLY A 367 26.57 8.16 14.10
N PHE A 368 25.79 7.31 13.41
CA PHE A 368 25.67 7.38 11.95
C PHE A 368 25.23 8.77 11.48
N ARG A 369 24.21 9.38 12.11
CA ARG A 369 23.66 10.67 11.69
C ARG A 369 24.67 11.79 11.83
N GLU A 370 25.35 11.82 12.98
CA GLU A 370 26.28 12.88 13.33
C GLU A 370 27.42 12.95 12.30
N HIS A 371 27.83 11.80 11.79
CA HIS A 371 28.87 11.69 10.76
C HIS A 371 28.33 11.78 9.33
N ASN A 372 27.03 11.58 9.11
CA ASN A 372 26.40 11.59 7.78
C ASN A 372 25.09 12.43 7.79
N PRO A 373 25.18 13.76 8.01
CA PRO A 373 23.99 14.62 8.13
C PRO A 373 23.18 14.71 6.83
N GLY A 374 23.84 14.53 5.67
CA GLY A 374 23.21 14.53 4.35
C GLY A 374 22.57 13.20 3.93
N HIS A 375 22.67 12.14 4.75
CA HIS A 375 22.08 10.85 4.42
C HIS A 375 20.56 10.96 4.27
N PRO A 376 19.95 10.42 3.19
CA PRO A 376 18.51 10.45 2.97
C PRO A 376 17.74 9.89 4.17
N GLN A 377 16.72 10.63 4.64
CA GLN A 377 15.89 10.19 5.76
C GLN A 377 14.43 10.07 5.35
N PRO A 378 13.77 8.95 5.68
CA PRO A 378 12.32 8.92 5.62
C PRO A 378 11.77 9.95 6.61
N THR A 379 10.85 10.79 6.14
CA THR A 379 10.08 11.64 7.06
C THR A 379 9.12 10.76 7.83
N VAL A 380 9.40 10.56 9.12
CA VAL A 380 8.55 9.77 10.02
C VAL A 380 7.51 10.67 10.64
N ARG A 381 6.25 10.25 10.61
CA ARG A 381 5.16 10.88 11.33
C ARG A 381 4.86 10.07 12.58
N ASN A 382 4.68 10.76 13.70
CA ASN A 382 4.04 10.17 14.87
C ASN A 382 2.61 9.85 14.48
N VAL A 383 2.34 8.56 14.29
CA VAL A 383 1.00 8.05 14.10
C VAL A 383 0.84 7.00 15.17
N SER A 384 -0.17 7.16 16.03
CA SER A 384 -0.56 6.10 16.95
C SER A 384 -0.87 4.87 16.09
N PRO A 385 -0.22 3.71 16.30
CA PRO A 385 -0.68 2.48 15.66
C PRO A 385 -2.15 2.28 16.00
N ILE A 386 -2.90 1.66 15.09
CA ILE A 386 -4.36 1.48 15.17
C ILE A 386 -4.72 0.98 16.57
N GLN A 387 -5.19 1.89 17.41
CA GLN A 387 -5.58 1.60 18.78
C GLN A 387 -7.09 1.36 18.72
N GLU A 388 -7.53 0.13 18.95
CA GLU A 388 -8.96 -0.21 19.01
C GLU A 388 -9.71 0.46 20.19
N THR A 389 -9.06 1.34 20.95
CA THR A 389 -9.65 2.02 22.12
C THR A 389 -9.18 3.48 22.24
N PRO A 390 -10.08 4.48 22.25
CA PRO A 390 -9.72 5.87 22.49
C PRO A 390 -9.62 6.14 24.00
N GLY A 391 -8.39 6.30 24.51
CA GLY A 391 -8.09 6.89 25.82
C GLY A 391 -7.44 8.28 25.67
N PRO A 392 -7.52 9.16 26.67
CA PRO A 392 -7.02 10.53 26.57
C PRO A 392 -5.50 10.55 26.40
N SER A 393 -5.05 11.28 25.38
CA SER A 393 -3.65 11.39 24.94
C SER A 393 -2.81 12.24 25.89
N ASN A 394 -2.02 11.59 26.74
CA ASN A 394 -0.86 12.20 27.39
C ASN A 394 0.40 11.46 26.90
N TRP A 395 0.82 11.72 25.66
CA TRP A 395 2.03 11.14 25.07
C TRP A 395 3.16 12.17 25.05
N THR A 396 4.13 12.00 25.96
CA THR A 396 5.46 12.61 25.85
C THR A 396 6.31 11.70 24.98
N GLY A 397 6.87 12.25 23.89
CA GLY A 397 7.61 11.52 22.85
C GLY A 397 8.95 10.93 23.31
N SER A 398 8.90 9.96 24.21
CA SER A 398 10.01 9.10 24.61
C SER A 398 9.55 7.66 24.53
N PHE A 399 10.33 6.82 23.83
CA PHE A 399 10.08 5.40 23.69
C PHE A 399 10.32 4.71 25.04
N SER A 400 9.32 4.70 25.93
CA SER A 400 9.27 3.70 27.00
C SER A 400 8.65 2.43 26.41
N SER A 401 9.33 1.30 26.57
CA SER A 401 8.91 -0.02 26.09
C SER A 401 7.59 -0.53 26.73
N GLU A 402 6.82 0.31 27.41
CA GLU A 402 5.73 -0.09 28.31
C GLU A 402 4.32 0.27 27.85
N THR A 403 4.10 0.95 26.71
CA THR A 403 2.73 1.42 26.35
C THR A 403 2.21 1.12 24.94
N VAL A 404 2.97 0.48 24.04
CA VAL A 404 2.49 0.09 22.70
C VAL A 404 2.63 -1.41 22.49
N VAL A 405 1.50 -2.11 22.47
CA VAL A 405 1.44 -3.53 22.11
C VAL A 405 1.31 -3.62 20.59
N LEU A 406 2.43 -3.87 19.90
CA LEU A 406 2.46 -4.10 18.46
C LEU A 406 1.92 -5.51 18.13
N GLN A 407 1.11 -5.60 17.07
CA GLN A 407 0.60 -6.86 16.52
C GLN A 407 1.52 -7.38 15.40
N ASP A 408 1.31 -8.62 14.95
CA ASP A 408 2.08 -9.21 13.85
C ASP A 408 1.99 -8.38 12.57
N GLU A 409 0.84 -7.77 12.30
CA GLU A 409 0.59 -6.88 11.17
C GLU A 409 1.47 -5.63 11.21
N ASP A 410 1.78 -5.11 12.41
CA ASP A 410 2.67 -3.95 12.56
C ASP A 410 4.12 -4.35 12.26
N PHE A 411 4.57 -5.50 12.80
CA PHE A 411 5.91 -6.01 12.54
C PHE A 411 6.13 -6.33 11.06
N LEU A 412 5.09 -6.78 10.35
CA LEU A 412 5.15 -7.11 8.93
C LEU A 412 5.65 -5.93 8.07
N ILE A 413 5.28 -4.70 8.44
CA ILE A 413 5.56 -3.48 7.68
C ILE A 413 6.73 -2.66 8.24
N CYS A 414 7.53 -3.23 9.15
CA CYS A 414 8.73 -2.58 9.66
C CYS A 414 9.83 -2.43 8.59
N GLY A 415 10.67 -1.42 8.76
CA GLY A 415 11.81 -1.15 7.89
C GLY A 415 12.78 -2.34 7.79
N PRO A 416 13.32 -2.63 6.59
CA PRO A 416 14.21 -3.80 6.40
C PRO A 416 15.65 -3.55 6.81
N THR A 417 16.03 -2.31 7.11
CA THR A 417 17.43 -1.90 7.33
C THR A 417 17.60 -1.10 8.62
N VAL A 418 18.80 -1.19 9.19
CA VAL A 418 19.25 -0.34 10.31
C VAL A 418 20.55 0.36 9.94
N LEU A 419 20.78 1.52 10.57
CA LEU A 419 21.96 2.35 10.32
C LEU A 419 23.10 1.97 11.26
N GLY A 420 24.33 1.89 10.75
CA GLY A 420 25.48 1.60 11.59
C GLY A 420 26.84 1.83 10.93
N PHE A 421 27.87 1.27 11.56
CA PHE A 421 29.27 1.44 11.18
C PHE A 421 30.00 0.10 11.08
N CYS A 422 30.74 -0.07 9.98
CA CYS A 422 31.70 -1.15 9.76
C CYS A 422 32.98 -0.89 10.56
N LEU A 423 33.34 -1.78 11.49
CA LEU A 423 34.52 -1.59 12.35
C LEU A 423 35.85 -1.78 11.59
N VAL A 424 35.90 -2.73 10.65
CA VAL A 424 37.11 -2.98 9.85
C VAL A 424 37.08 -2.12 8.61
N GLY A 425 35.94 -2.10 7.90
CA GLY A 425 35.76 -1.28 6.70
C GLY A 425 35.76 0.24 6.95
N LYS A 426 35.61 0.67 8.21
CA LYS A 426 35.54 2.08 8.66
C LYS A 426 34.56 2.93 7.85
N LYS A 427 33.36 2.41 7.60
CA LYS A 427 32.33 3.05 6.77
C LYS A 427 30.97 2.98 7.44
N PHE A 428 30.21 4.06 7.31
CA PHE A 428 28.81 4.10 7.68
C PHE A 428 27.96 3.50 6.56
N LEU A 429 27.14 2.50 6.88
CA LEU A 429 26.27 1.80 5.94
C LEU A 429 24.88 1.53 6.54
N GLU A 430 23.91 1.28 5.65
CA GLU A 430 22.65 0.63 5.97
C GLU A 430 22.79 -0.89 5.87
N PHE A 431 22.40 -1.59 6.93
CA PHE A 431 22.51 -3.04 7.07
C PHE A 431 21.15 -3.69 7.04
N ALA A 432 21.00 -4.79 6.29
CA ALA A 432 19.79 -5.60 6.31
C ALA A 432 19.58 -6.24 7.69
N VAL A 433 18.41 -6.04 8.28
CA VAL A 433 18.07 -6.62 9.59
C VAL A 433 18.20 -8.15 9.57
N ALA A 434 17.76 -8.78 8.47
CA ALA A 434 17.80 -10.23 8.29
C ALA A 434 19.23 -10.83 8.31
N GLN A 435 20.26 -10.02 8.07
CA GLN A 435 21.66 -10.45 7.93
C GLN A 435 22.51 -10.08 9.16
N ILE A 436 21.87 -9.61 10.24
CA ILE A 436 22.53 -9.26 11.51
C ILE A 436 22.40 -10.42 12.49
N SER A 437 23.54 -10.84 13.05
CA SER A 437 23.61 -11.89 14.07
C SER A 437 24.39 -11.42 15.30
N ASP A 438 24.20 -12.11 16.41
CA ASP A 438 25.03 -11.88 17.59
C ASP A 438 26.47 -12.35 17.34
N ILE A 439 27.40 -11.78 18.11
CA ILE A 439 28.83 -12.13 18.01
C ILE A 439 29.06 -13.42 18.79
N THR A 440 29.57 -14.44 18.12
CA THR A 440 30.14 -15.61 18.79
C THR A 440 31.51 -15.24 19.35
N TRP A 441 31.57 -14.99 20.65
CA TRP A 441 32.83 -14.78 21.35
C TRP A 441 33.52 -16.12 21.56
N MET A 442 34.85 -16.15 21.39
CA MET A 442 35.61 -17.33 21.81
C MET A 442 35.50 -17.45 23.33
N PRO A 443 35.25 -18.65 23.87
CA PRO A 443 35.00 -18.84 25.30
C PRO A 443 36.21 -18.49 26.18
N SER A 444 37.42 -18.51 25.61
CA SER A 444 38.63 -18.10 26.32
C SER A 444 39.48 -17.15 25.49
N PRO A 445 39.15 -15.85 25.47
CA PRO A 445 40.04 -14.85 24.89
C PRO A 445 41.36 -14.75 25.68
N TYR A 446 41.36 -15.19 26.94
CA TYR A 446 42.51 -15.13 27.85
C TYR A 446 43.61 -16.17 27.54
N ASP A 447 43.26 -17.30 26.92
CA ASP A 447 44.23 -18.33 26.57
C ASP A 447 45.10 -17.90 25.39
N ASP A 448 44.54 -17.14 24.44
CA ASP A 448 45.26 -16.61 23.28
C ASP A 448 46.01 -15.29 23.56
N VAL A 449 45.73 -14.68 24.72
CA VAL A 449 46.42 -13.48 25.17
C VAL A 449 47.81 -13.89 25.68
N LYS A 450 48.84 -13.54 24.89
CA LYS A 450 50.27 -13.65 25.25
C LYS A 450 50.66 -12.62 26.30
N ILE A 451 50.06 -12.71 27.47
CA ILE A 451 50.48 -12.00 28.68
C ILE A 451 51.27 -12.98 29.54
N PRO A 452 52.44 -12.61 30.11
CA PRO A 452 53.16 -13.46 31.04
C PRO A 452 52.27 -13.89 32.21
N ASP A 453 52.33 -15.16 32.63
CA ASP A 453 51.39 -15.75 33.61
C ASP A 453 51.29 -14.96 34.93
N ALA A 454 52.36 -14.27 35.32
CA ALA A 454 52.40 -13.41 36.50
C ALA A 454 51.40 -12.24 36.45
N GLN A 455 51.00 -11.79 35.25
CA GLN A 455 50.06 -10.69 35.03
C GLN A 455 48.62 -11.16 34.71
N LYS A 456 48.39 -12.47 34.58
CA LYS A 456 47.04 -13.05 34.36
C LYS A 456 46.22 -13.23 35.63
N LYS A 457 46.78 -12.97 36.82
CA LYS A 457 46.03 -13.00 38.08
C LYS A 457 45.33 -11.67 38.30
N ALA A 458 44.00 -11.70 38.33
CA ALA A 458 43.21 -10.57 38.83
C ALA A 458 43.53 -10.33 40.31
N ILE A 459 43.68 -9.06 40.69
CA ILE A 459 43.81 -8.61 42.08
C ILE A 459 42.46 -8.78 42.77
#